data_AF-A0A524JMS5-F1
#
_entry.id   AF-A0A524JMS5-F1
#
_cell.length_a   1.000
_cell.length_b   1.000
_cell.length_c   1.000
_cell.angle_alpha   90.00
_cell.angle_beta   90.00
_cell.angle_gamma   90.00
#
_symmetry.space_group_name_H-M   'P 1'
#
loop_
_entity.id
_entity.type
_entity.pdbx_description
1 polymer ?
#
loop_
_entity_poly.entity_id
_entity_poly.type
_entity_poly.pdbx_seq_one_letter_code
_entity_poly.pdbx_strand_id
1 'polypeptide(L)'
;MTGFRSLFILFLIIPLSHFGQMELKWNKQLPNDIQWQEVTALGNLIVSSSDALMGIDTDTGEVNWSIRSLSNLGRQSYEELPNSPFFTITTDRTLHLIDQFSGKE
;
A
#
# COMPACT_ATOMS: atom_id res chain seq x y z
N MET A 1 50.20 -24.96 -0.58
CA MET A 1 49.20 -24.44 0.38
C MET A 1 48.24 -23.41 -0.26
N THR A 2 47.84 -23.60 -1.52
CA THR A 2 47.01 -22.62 -2.26
C THR A 2 45.51 -22.91 -2.20
N GLY A 3 45.09 -24.14 -1.91
CA GLY A 3 43.66 -24.52 -1.85
C GLY A 3 42.90 -23.97 -0.64
N PHE A 4 43.55 -23.81 0.52
CA PHE A 4 42.90 -23.35 1.75
C PHE A 4 42.54 -21.86 1.73
N ARG A 5 43.34 -21.04 1.04
CA ARG A 5 43.09 -19.59 0.86
C ARG A 5 41.93 -19.31 -0.10
N SER A 6 41.81 -20.06 -1.20
CA SER A 6 40.67 -19.93 -2.11
C SER A 6 39.35 -20.40 -1.46
N LEU A 7 39.40 -21.41 -0.58
CA LEU A 7 38.21 -21.89 0.14
C LEU A 7 37.69 -20.88 1.17
N PHE A 8 38.59 -20.15 1.83
CA PHE A 8 38.24 -19.08 2.79
C PHE A 8 37.58 -17.88 2.12
N ILE A 9 38.02 -17.52 0.91
CA ILE A 9 37.42 -16.43 0.14
C ILE A 9 36.01 -16.81 -0.30
N LEU A 10 35.77 -18.07 -0.68
CA LEU A 10 34.44 -18.55 -1.10
C LEU A 10 33.41 -18.49 0.04
N PHE A 11 33.82 -18.80 1.29
CA PHE A 11 32.94 -18.76 2.46
C PHE A 11 32.50 -17.34 2.88
N LEU A 12 33.30 -16.32 2.54
CA LEU A 12 33.05 -14.93 2.93
C LEU A 12 31.94 -14.26 2.09
N ILE A 13 31.61 -14.83 0.93
CA ILE A 13 30.64 -14.26 -0.02
C ILE A 13 29.23 -14.86 0.15
N ILE A 14 29.11 -16.05 0.76
CA ILE A 14 27.84 -16.76 0.96
C ILE A 14 26.80 -15.97 1.78
N PRO A 15 27.13 -15.26 2.88
CA PRO A 15 26.11 -14.57 3.68
C PRO A 15 25.54 -13.31 3.00
N LEU A 16 26.19 -12.78 1.95
CA LEU A 16 25.70 -11.61 1.21
C LEU A 16 24.55 -11.95 0.25
N SER A 17 24.42 -13.23 -0.15
CA SER A 17 23.39 -13.68 -1.08
C SER A 17 21.99 -13.77 -0.46
N HIS A 18 21.86 -13.69 0.86
CA HIS A 18 20.57 -13.78 1.56
C HIS A 18 19.82 -12.45 1.69
N PHE A 19 20.46 -11.30 1.44
CA PHE A 19 19.84 -9.98 1.59
C PHE A 19 18.92 -9.57 0.43
N GLY A 20 18.72 -10.42 -0.58
CA GLY A 20 18.05 -10.03 -1.84
C GLY A 20 16.69 -10.68 -2.13
N GLN A 21 16.25 -11.67 -1.35
CA GLN A 21 15.00 -12.39 -1.67
C GLN A 21 13.85 -11.86 -0.80
N MET A 22 13.37 -10.65 -1.11
CA MET A 22 12.07 -10.20 -0.62
C MET A 22 11.00 -11.05 -1.30
N GLU A 23 10.42 -11.99 -0.57
CA GLU A 23 9.27 -12.74 -1.04
C GLU A 23 8.08 -11.79 -1.24
N LEU A 24 7.43 -11.89 -2.38
CA LEU A 24 6.20 -11.16 -2.66
C LEU A 24 5.13 -11.62 -1.66
N LYS A 25 4.72 -10.72 -0.74
CA LYS A 25 3.72 -11.03 0.28
C LYS A 25 2.35 -11.34 -0.33
N TRP A 26 1.93 -10.52 -1.28
CA TRP A 26 0.71 -10.70 -2.06
C TRP A 26 0.77 -9.89 -3.34
N ASN A 27 -0.07 -10.25 -4.31
CA ASN A 27 -0.34 -9.46 -5.51
C ASN A 27 -1.85 -9.48 -5.78
N LYS A 28 -2.40 -8.32 -6.14
CA LYS A 28 -3.83 -8.15 -6.42
C LYS A 28 -3.99 -7.42 -7.75
N GLN A 29 -4.68 -8.07 -8.69
CA GLN A 29 -5.16 -7.39 -9.88
C GLN A 29 -6.44 -6.64 -9.53
N LEU A 30 -6.44 -5.32 -9.72
CA LEU A 30 -7.65 -4.50 -9.67
C LEU A 30 -8.26 -4.41 -11.09
N PRO A 31 -9.60 -4.32 -11.20
CA PRO A 31 -10.29 -4.34 -12.49
C PRO A 31 -10.06 -3.07 -13.33
N ASN A 32 -9.64 -1.98 -12.69
CA ASN A 32 -9.53 -0.66 -13.28
C ASN A 32 -8.18 -0.01 -12.93
N ASP A 33 -7.80 0.99 -13.72
CA ASP A 33 -6.53 1.70 -13.55
C ASP A 33 -6.45 2.39 -12.18
N ILE A 34 -5.33 2.16 -11.49
CA ILE A 34 -4.98 2.85 -10.26
C ILE A 34 -4.51 4.26 -10.63
N GLN A 35 -5.15 5.27 -10.06
CA GLN A 35 -4.74 6.66 -10.22
C GLN A 35 -3.68 7.04 -9.20
N TRP A 36 -3.90 6.64 -7.93
CA TRP A 36 -2.93 6.78 -6.86
C TRP A 36 -3.24 5.79 -5.75
N GLN A 37 -2.22 5.56 -4.91
CA GLN A 37 -2.32 4.76 -3.71
C GLN A 37 -1.46 5.35 -2.60
N GLU A 38 -1.85 5.14 -1.35
CA GLU A 38 -1.10 5.57 -0.17
C GLU A 38 -1.32 4.65 1.02
N VAL A 39 -0.25 4.39 1.78
CA VAL A 39 -0.34 3.73 3.07
C VAL A 39 -0.49 4.80 4.14
N THR A 40 -1.59 4.73 4.89
CA THR A 40 -1.88 5.61 6.04
C THR A 40 -0.89 5.42 7.18
N ALA A 41 -0.80 6.38 8.10
CA ALA A 41 0.05 6.26 9.29
C ALA A 41 -0.33 5.07 10.19
N LEU A 42 -1.58 4.59 10.09
CA LEU A 42 -2.09 3.43 10.81
C LEU A 42 -2.04 2.13 9.99
N GLY A 43 -1.44 2.14 8.80
CA GLY A 43 -1.10 0.95 8.05
C GLY A 43 -2.16 0.42 7.08
N ASN A 44 -3.27 1.12 6.86
CA ASN A 44 -4.22 0.78 5.78
C ASN A 44 -3.74 1.34 4.44
N LEU A 45 -3.96 0.60 3.35
CA LEU A 45 -3.69 1.06 1.99
C LEU A 45 -4.95 1.67 1.38
N ILE A 46 -4.92 2.97 1.10
CA ILE A 46 -5.98 3.67 0.38
C ILE A 46 -5.63 3.71 -1.10
N VAL A 47 -6.56 3.31 -1.96
CA VAL A 47 -6.39 3.28 -3.41
C VAL A 47 -7.52 4.05 -4.08
N SER A 48 -7.17 5.03 -4.91
CA SER A 48 -8.09 5.65 -5.85
C SER A 48 -7.91 5.03 -7.23
N SER A 49 -9.03 4.65 -7.83
CA SER A 49 -9.09 4.11 -9.18
C SER A 49 -10.13 4.86 -10.01
N SER A 50 -10.20 4.54 -11.31
CA SER A 50 -11.25 5.08 -12.17
C SER A 50 -12.67 4.59 -11.83
N ASP A 51 -12.84 3.62 -10.91
CA ASP A 51 -14.15 3.06 -10.52
C ASP A 51 -14.53 3.34 -9.06
N ALA A 52 -13.57 3.41 -8.14
CA ALA A 52 -13.85 3.61 -6.72
C ALA A 52 -12.62 4.07 -5.91
N LEU A 53 -12.91 4.61 -4.72
CA LEU A 53 -11.98 4.68 -3.59
C LEU A 53 -12.07 3.39 -2.77
N MET A 54 -10.94 2.79 -2.44
CA MET A 54 -10.88 1.50 -1.75
C MET A 54 -9.94 1.55 -0.55
N GLY A 55 -10.30 0.83 0.50
CA GLY A 55 -9.42 0.49 1.61
C GLY A 55 -8.99 -0.96 1.49
N ILE A 56 -7.68 -1.17 1.42
CA ILE A 56 -7.05 -2.47 1.24
C ILE A 56 -6.20 -2.77 2.48
N ASP A 57 -6.37 -3.98 3.00
CA ASP A 57 -5.53 -4.51 4.06
C ASP A 57 -4.10 -4.74 3.55
N THR A 58 -3.12 -4.11 4.19
CA THR A 58 -1.71 -4.19 3.74
C THR A 58 -1.07 -5.54 4.04
N ASP A 59 -1.65 -6.34 4.93
CA ASP A 59 -1.12 -7.66 5.28
C ASP A 59 -1.56 -8.73 4.30
N THR A 60 -2.79 -8.66 3.82
CA THR A 60 -3.44 -9.70 3.03
C THR A 60 -3.71 -9.31 1.57
N GLY A 61 -3.76 -8.01 1.26
CA GLY A 61 -4.20 -7.51 -0.04
C GLY A 61 -5.71 -7.63 -0.27
N GLU A 62 -6.49 -7.89 0.79
CA GLU A 62 -7.95 -7.92 0.75
C GLU A 62 -8.53 -6.50 0.66
N VAL A 63 -9.58 -6.33 -0.15
CA VAL A 63 -10.32 -5.06 -0.23
C VAL A 63 -11.38 -5.08 0.87
N ASN A 64 -11.15 -4.35 1.95
CA ASN A 64 -12.04 -4.30 3.10
C ASN A 64 -13.32 -3.50 2.81
N TRP A 65 -13.20 -2.42 2.04
CA TRP A 65 -14.33 -1.59 1.64
C TRP A 65 -14.04 -0.86 0.31
N SER A 66 -15.12 -0.44 -0.36
CA SER A 66 -15.07 0.25 -1.65
C SER A 66 -16.24 1.22 -1.78
N ILE A 67 -15.94 2.47 -2.17
CA ILE A 67 -16.92 3.56 -2.32
C ILE A 67 -16.91 4.02 -3.77
N ARG A 68 -17.84 3.48 -4.58
CA ARG A 68 -17.93 3.76 -6.03
C ARG A 68 -18.31 5.20 -6.36
N SER A 69 -19.05 5.88 -5.47
CA SER A 69 -19.39 7.30 -5.64
C SER A 69 -18.15 8.21 -5.55
N LEU A 70 -17.05 7.72 -4.98
CA LEU A 70 -15.77 8.41 -4.84
C LEU A 70 -14.74 7.84 -5.84
N SER A 71 -15.09 7.87 -7.13
CA SER A 71 -14.20 7.43 -8.22
C SER A 71 -13.42 8.60 -8.82
N ASN A 72 -12.36 8.29 -9.58
CA ASN A 72 -11.62 9.27 -10.38
C ASN A 72 -11.02 10.44 -9.57
N LEU A 73 -10.68 10.20 -8.31
CA LEU A 73 -10.16 11.22 -7.42
C LEU A 73 -8.67 11.46 -7.69
N GLY A 74 -8.28 12.71 -7.88
CA GLY A 74 -6.87 13.11 -7.89
C GLY A 74 -6.31 13.12 -6.47
N ARG A 75 -5.01 12.86 -6.30
CA ARG A 75 -4.42 12.70 -4.95
C ARG A 75 -4.62 13.94 -4.05
N GLN A 76 -4.68 15.14 -4.63
CA GLN A 76 -4.96 16.37 -3.87
C GLN A 76 -6.32 16.41 -3.16
N SER A 77 -7.27 15.52 -3.51
CA SER A 77 -8.54 15.44 -2.79
C SER A 77 -8.42 14.74 -1.44
N TYR A 78 -7.34 13.99 -1.20
CA TYR A 78 -7.13 13.17 -0.01
C TYR A 78 -6.21 13.86 1.00
N GLU A 79 -6.65 13.89 2.26
CA GLU A 79 -5.82 14.30 3.39
C GLU A 79 -6.09 13.40 4.60
N GLU A 80 -5.05 12.72 5.09
CA GLU A 80 -5.12 11.95 6.33
C GLU A 80 -5.24 12.90 7.52
N LEU A 81 -6.13 12.59 8.48
CA LEU A 81 -6.23 13.39 9.70
C LEU A 81 -5.21 12.87 10.72
N PRO A 82 -4.23 13.68 11.17
CA PRO A 82 -3.21 13.21 12.11
C PRO A 82 -3.82 12.72 13.43
N ASN A 83 -3.25 11.64 13.98
CA ASN A 83 -3.66 11.04 15.26
C ASN A 83 -5.13 10.59 15.30
N SER A 84 -5.67 10.17 14.15
CA SER A 84 -7.07 9.82 13.98
C SER A 84 -7.22 8.64 13.01
N PRO A 85 -8.26 7.78 13.14
CA PRO A 85 -8.56 6.74 12.15
C PRO A 85 -9.29 7.29 10.92
N PHE A 86 -9.48 8.59 10.82
CA PHE A 86 -10.22 9.22 9.73
C PHE A 86 -9.27 9.89 8.72
N PHE A 87 -9.68 9.92 7.46
CA PHE A 87 -9.14 10.81 6.45
C PHE A 87 -10.27 11.63 5.82
N THR A 88 -9.92 12.67 5.09
CA THR A 88 -10.87 13.46 4.34
C THR A 88 -10.74 13.24 2.84
N ILE A 89 -11.87 13.31 2.14
CA ILE A 89 -11.95 13.43 0.69
C ILE A 89 -12.72 14.71 0.37
N THR A 90 -12.06 15.63 -0.32
CA THR A 90 -12.70 16.85 -0.81
C THR A 90 -13.11 16.68 -2.28
N THR A 91 -14.41 16.75 -2.53
CA THR A 91 -14.99 16.88 -3.87
C THR A 91 -15.44 18.32 -4.11
N ASP A 92 -15.90 18.66 -5.32
CA ASP A 92 -16.28 20.03 -5.71
C ASP A 92 -17.21 20.77 -4.74
N ARG A 93 -18.04 20.04 -3.98
CA ARG A 93 -19.04 20.64 -3.07
C ARG A 93 -19.11 20.00 -1.69
N THR A 94 -18.38 18.91 -1.45
CA THR A 94 -18.55 18.09 -0.25
C THR A 94 -17.21 17.66 0.29
N LEU A 95 -17.05 17.80 1.61
CA LEU A 95 -15.99 17.18 2.38
C LEU A 95 -16.54 15.90 3.00
N HIS A 96 -15.96 14.76 2.67
CA HIS A 96 -16.26 13.47 3.28
C HIS A 96 -15.21 13.20 4.35
N LEU A 97 -15.63 12.84 5.57
CA LEU A 97 -14.74 12.34 6.62
C LEU A 97 -14.97 10.83 6.69
N ILE A 98 -13.97 10.02 6.40
CA ILE A 98 -14.13 8.57 6.21
C ILE A 98 -13.26 7.82 7.19
N ASP A 99 -13.84 6.87 7.92
CA ASP A 99 -13.11 5.90 8.73
C ASP A 99 -12.35 4.94 7.81
N GLN A 100 -11.02 4.95 7.90
CA GLN A 100 -10.15 4.15 7.04
C GLN A 100 -10.29 2.63 7.21
N PHE A 101 -10.84 2.15 8.33
CA PHE A 101 -11.01 0.72 8.56
C PHE A 101 -12.32 0.19 8.00
N SER A 102 -13.37 1.02 7.99
CA SER A 102 -14.73 0.60 7.60
C SER A 102 -15.27 1.24 6.33
N GLY A 103 -14.67 2.33 5.86
CA GLY A 103 -15.14 3.11 4.72
C GLY A 103 -16.44 3.88 4.98
N LYS A 104 -16.83 4.03 6.25
CA LYS A 104 -18.04 4.76 6.66
C LYS A 104 -17.74 6.23 6.90
N GLU A 105 -18.74 7.06 6.63
CA GLU A 105 -18.79 8.47 7.03
C GLU A 105 -19.31 8.65 8.46
#